data_AF-A0AA41V8P0-F1
#
_entry.id   AF-A0AA41V8P0-F1
#
_cell.length_a   1.000
_cell.length_b   1.000
_cell.length_c   1.000
_cell.angle_alpha   90.00
_cell.angle_beta   90.00
_cell.angle_gamma   90.00
#
_symmetry.space_group_name_H-M   'P 1'
#
loop_
_entity.id
_entity.type
_entity.pdbx_description
1 polymer ?
#
loop_
_entity_poly.entity_id
_entity_poly.type
_entity_poly.pdbx_seq_one_letter_code
_entity_poly.pdbx_strand_id
1 'polypeptide(L)' 'ILTCHRRWQVYRGDSSDSKNLLFSVKKSKLVQFKTQLDVFLASNTAEHVCDFKIQGNYFERSCGIYHGNSNNLVAQ' A
#
# COMPACT_ATOMS: atom_id res chain seq x y z
N ILE A 1 -11.15 16.40 -11.62
CA ILE A 1 -10.87 15.16 -12.38
C ILE A 1 -10.55 14.06 -11.37
N LEU A 2 -11.40 13.04 -11.22
CA LEU A 2 -11.04 11.84 -10.45
C LEU A 2 -10.13 10.99 -11.34
N THR A 3 -8.82 11.10 -11.15
CA THR A 3 -7.86 10.27 -11.85
C THR A 3 -7.88 8.86 -11.26
N CYS A 4 -8.14 7.84 -12.07
CA CYS A 4 -8.07 6.42 -11.68
C CYS A 4 -6.61 5.95 -11.52
N HIS A 5 -5.75 6.71 -10.84
CA HIS A 5 -4.42 6.24 -10.49
C HIS A 5 -4.58 5.08 -9.50
N ARG A 6 -4.42 3.86 -10.01
CA ARG A 6 -4.62 2.62 -9.25
C ARG A 6 -3.43 2.27 -8.37
N ARG A 7 -2.27 2.90 -8.59
CA ARG A 7 -1.01 2.52 -7.97
C ARG A 7 -0.12 3.74 -7.76
N TRP A 8 0.53 3.76 -6.61
CA TRP A 8 1.63 4.65 -6.28
C TRP A 8 2.92 3.83 -6.21
N GLN A 9 4.02 4.43 -6.66
CA GLN A 9 5.35 3.83 -6.60
C GLN A 9 6.23 4.75 -5.77
N VAL A 10 6.97 4.17 -4.84
CA VAL A 10 7.86 4.90 -3.93
C VAL A 10 9.28 4.55 -4.29
N TYR A 11 10.07 5.57 -4.62
CA TYR A 11 11.45 5.44 -5.05
C TYR A 11 12.39 6.06 -4.01
N ARG A 12 13.64 5.60 -4.01
CA ARG A 12 14.70 6.16 -3.16
C ARG A 12 15.14 7.54 -3.67
N GLY A 13 15.15 8.52 -2.78
CA GLY A 13 15.57 9.89 -3.09
C GLY A 13 14.63 10.57 -4.10
N ASP A 14 15.16 11.55 -4.83
CA ASP A 14 14.47 12.19 -5.95
C ASP A 14 14.74 11.40 -7.23
N SER A 15 14.06 10.27 -7.39
CA SER A 15 14.25 9.37 -8.52
C SER A 15 12.93 8.77 -8.98
N SER A 16 12.89 8.41 -10.26
CA SER A 16 11.86 7.56 -10.85
C SER A 16 12.46 6.34 -11.59
N ASP A 17 13.74 6.04 -11.38
CA ASP A 17 14.41 4.87 -11.95
C ASP A 17 13.89 3.59 -11.27
N SER A 18 13.55 2.57 -12.05
CA SER A 18 13.08 1.28 -11.54
C SER A 18 14.07 0.61 -10.58
N LYS A 19 15.38 0.86 -10.74
CA LYS A 19 16.42 0.36 -9.82
C LYS A 19 16.30 0.96 -8.41
N ASN A 20 15.66 2.12 -8.29
CA ASN A 20 15.44 2.81 -7.03
C ASN A 20 14.05 2.55 -6.44
N LEU A 21 13.22 1.69 -7.05
CA LEU A 21 11.91 1.33 -6.52
C LEU A 21 12.08 0.63 -5.15
N LEU A 22 11.42 1.16 -4.13
CA LEU A 22 11.41 0.58 -2.79
C LEU A 22 10.20 -0.32 -2.60
N PHE A 23 9.02 0.23 -2.88
CA PHE A 23 7.77 -0.46 -2.81
C PHE A 23 6.71 0.26 -3.64
N SER A 24 5.56 -0.37 -3.75
CA SER A 24 4.41 0.18 -4.43
C SER A 24 3.16 -0.08 -3.63
N VAL A 25 2.17 0.78 -3.82
CA VAL A 25 0.94 0.78 -3.04
C VAL A 25 -0.23 0.80 -4.01
N LYS A 26 -1.21 -0.07 -3.83
CA LYS A 26 -2.46 -0.06 -4.61
C LYS A 26 -3.67 -0.13 -3.69
N LYS A 27 -4.81 0.40 -4.13
CA LYS A 27 -6.08 0.21 -3.40
C LYS A 27 -6.47 -1.26 -3.45
N SER A 28 -6.87 -1.85 -2.32
CA SER A 28 -7.28 -3.26 -2.28
C SER A 28 -8.59 -3.54 -3.02
N LYS A 29 -9.47 -2.54 -3.18
CA LYS A 29 -10.75 -2.61 -3.92
C LYS A 29 -11.06 -1.28 -4.61
N LEU A 30 -11.85 -1.34 -5.70
CA LEU A 30 -12.24 -0.16 -6.49
C LEU A 30 -13.13 0.81 -5.71
N VAL A 31 -14.06 0.27 -4.93
CA VAL A 31 -15.00 1.00 -4.07
C VAL A 31 -14.77 0.52 -2.65
N GLN A 32 -14.49 1.44 -1.74
CA GLN A 32 -14.23 1.14 -0.32
C GLN A 32 -14.84 2.22 0.57
N PHE A 33 -15.57 1.79 1.61
CA PHE A 33 -16.04 2.67 2.70
C PHE A 33 -14.94 2.97 3.73
N LYS A 34 -14.01 2.03 3.93
CA LYS A 34 -12.82 2.16 4.78
C LYS A 34 -11.57 2.06 3.92
N THR A 35 -10.59 2.92 4.14
CA THR A 35 -9.36 2.93 3.33
C THR A 35 -8.60 1.63 3.56
N GLN A 36 -8.39 0.86 2.50
CA GLN A 36 -7.53 -0.32 2.52
C GLN A 36 -6.55 -0.27 1.35
N LEU A 37 -5.27 -0.34 1.66
CA LEU A 37 -4.18 -0.32 0.69
C LEU A 37 -3.30 -1.56 0.88
N ASP A 38 -2.85 -2.11 -0.24
CA ASP A 38 -1.92 -3.22 -0.30
C ASP A 38 -0.55 -2.70 -0.70
N VAL A 39 0.47 -3.01 0.09
CA VAL A 39 1.87 -2.62 -0.13
C VAL A 39 2.65 -3.84 -0.62
N PHE A 40 3.39 -3.65 -1.72
CA PHE A 40 4.27 -4.65 -2.32
C PHE A 40 5.69 -4.09 -2.37
N LEU A 41 6.61 -4.74 -1.67
CA LEU A 41 8.03 -4.44 -1.75
C LEU A 41 8.54 -4.72 -3.16
N ALA A 42 9.59 -4.02 -3.59
CA ALA A 42 10.15 -4.19 -4.94
C ALA A 42 10.62 -5.64 -5.22
N SER A 43 10.96 -6.40 -4.19
CA SER A 43 11.31 -7.83 -4.30
C SER A 43 10.11 -8.74 -4.54
N ASN A 44 8.89 -8.30 -4.23
CA ASN A 44 7.67 -9.08 -4.39
C ASN A 44 7.08 -8.87 -5.79
N THR A 45 7.68 -9.51 -6.78
CA THR A 45 7.31 -9.37 -8.20
C THR A 45 6.05 -10.13 -8.58
N ALA A 46 5.69 -11.17 -7.83
CA ALA A 46 4.49 -11.98 -8.10
C ALA A 46 3.20 -11.30 -7.64
N GLU A 47 3.27 -10.47 -6.59
CA GLU A 47 2.14 -9.70 -6.03
C GLU A 47 0.88 -10.51 -5.68
N HIS A 48 1.00 -11.82 -5.45
CA HIS A 48 -0.13 -12.66 -5.03
C HIS A 48 -0.61 -12.30 -3.61
N VAL A 49 0.32 -11.92 -2.74
CA VAL A 49 0.06 -11.50 -1.36
C VAL A 49 0.85 -10.21 -1.12
N CYS A 50 0.25 -9.25 -0.43
CA CYS A 50 0.94 -8.02 -0.03
C CYS A 50 1.95 -8.29 1.09
N ASP A 51 3.02 -7.51 1.14
CA ASP A 51 4.00 -7.56 2.23
C ASP A 51 3.47 -6.80 3.45
N PHE A 52 2.73 -5.71 3.21
CA PHE A 52 2.02 -4.99 4.26
C PHE A 52 0.63 -4.60 3.81
N LYS A 53 -0.29 -4.55 4.78
CA LYS A 53 -1.64 -4.07 4.58
C LYS A 53 -1.89 -2.85 5.44
N ILE A 54 -2.34 -1.77 4.81
CA ILE A 54 -2.72 -0.55 5.51
C ILE A 54 -4.24 -0.53 5.61
N GLN A 55 -4.76 -0.44 6.82
CA GLN A 55 -6.18 -0.31 7.08
C GLN A 55 -6.42 0.98 7.84
N GLY A 56 -7.24 1.86 7.28
CA GLY A 56 -7.58 3.12 7.92
C GLY A 56 -9.07 3.40 7.88
N ASN A 57 -9.53 4.15 8.87
CA ASN A 57 -10.86 4.72 8.88
C ASN A 57 -10.74 6.21 9.18
N TYR A 58 -11.05 7.03 8.18
CA TYR A 58 -10.96 8.49 8.29
C TYR A 58 -11.85 9.04 9.41
N PHE A 59 -13.06 8.49 9.59
CA PHE A 59 -14.00 8.93 10.64
C PHE A 59 -13.51 8.59 12.04
N GLU A 60 -12.85 7.44 12.20
CA GLU A 60 -12.29 6.98 13.47
C GLU A 60 -10.85 7.47 13.70
N ARG A 61 -10.27 8.23 12.75
CA ARG A 61 -8.86 8.67 12.74
C ARG A 61 -7.87 7.54 13.04
N SER A 62 -8.19 6.33 12.58
CA SER A 62 -7.36 5.14 12.77
C SER A 62 -6.61 4.81 11.49
N CYS A 63 -5.37 4.36 11.62
CA CYS A 63 -4.53 3.85 10.54
C CYS A 63 -3.61 2.77 11.11
N GLY A 64 -3.83 1.51 10.77
CA GLY A 64 -2.97 0.40 11.17
C GLY A 64 -2.21 -0.16 9.98
N ILE A 65 -0.92 -0.44 10.17
CA ILE A 65 -0.07 -1.15 9.20
C ILE A 65 0.16 -2.56 9.73
N TYR A 66 -0.22 -3.55 8.94
CA TYR A 66 -0.17 -4.97 9.30
C TYR A 66 0.81 -5.73 8.41
N HIS A 67 1.43 -6.78 8.95
CA HIS A 67 2.29 -7.67 8.17
C HIS A 67 1.44 -8.59 7.27
N GLY A 68 1.55 -8.39 5.96
CA GLY A 68 0.75 -9.03 4.93
C GLY A 68 -0.75 -9.03 5.22
N ASN A 69 -1.41 -10.17 5.02
CA ASN A 69 -2.83 -10.36 5.33
C ASN A 69 -3.09 -10.86 6.77
N SER A 70 -2.06 -10.83 7.65
CA SER A 70 -2.22 -11.25 9.04
C SER A 70 -2.77 -10.12 9.92
N ASN A 71 -3.10 -10.45 11.17
CA ASN A 71 -3.48 -9.47 12.19
C ASN A 71 -2.26 -8.95 12.98
N ASN A 72 -1.04 -9.23 12.53
CA ASN A 72 0.17 -8.74 13.19
C ASN A 72 0.35 -7.25 12.87
N LEU A 73 0.11 -6.40 13.87
CA LEU A 73 0.26 -4.96 13.78
C LEU A 73 1.75 -4.57 13.86
N VAL A 74 2.22 -3.80 12.89
CA VAL A 74 3.59 -3.31 12.77
C VAL A 74 3.70 -1.85 13.23
N ALA A 75 2.69 -1.04 12.92
CA ALA A 75 2.64 0.39 13.31
C ALA A 75 1.21 0.94 13.29
N GLN A 76 0.97 2.00 14.07
CA GLN A 76 -0.27 2.78 14.10
C GLN A 76 0.02 4.26 14.36
#